data_AF-A0A368FU82-F1
#
_entry.id   AF-A0A368FU82-F1
#
_cell.length_a   1.000
_cell.length_b   1.000
_cell.length_c   1.000
_cell.angle_alpha   90.00
_cell.angle_beta   90.00
_cell.angle_gamma   90.00
#
_symmetry.space_group_name_H-M   'P 1'
#
loop_
_entity.id
_entity.type
_entity.pdbx_description
1 polymer ?
#
loop_
_entity_poly.entity_id
_entity_poly.type
_entity_poly.pdbx_seq_one_letter_code
_entity_poly.pdbx_strand_id
1 'polypeptide(L)'
;MLSCEHRGLYRQTAARIFFANGGFPLQIKGYLLIYNVDIRSIDFPNLKIIWGDDLLDETSALTLSSNLELKELRMPKLRAIHKGNVRIENSTFLCYLQSKVNWNELLEDDAANRLITSDSAFRQCNPSLMKCTGCQHCWSGKQKYCQEEYRSVCGDKCASQQCYLPANSSDYECCHEACTGGCTGRGAHQCVACRELSLDGVCVHQCPPMMVHDPKRGMLIPNPKGRYVYDRYCVEECPKELLVERDACVRHCSVGSHHDMTKDSRRCEPCKGVCPKGELFSATSAAVKYQFFHNRRILILVQSTSAAHRFYLFAFLVL
;
A
#
# COMPACT_ATOMS: atom_id res chain seq x y z
N MET A 1 -56.23 13.42 -19.57
CA MET A 1 -55.73 12.94 -20.89
C MET A 1 -54.79 14.03 -21.39
N LEU A 2 -53.48 13.85 -21.61
CA LEU A 2 -52.68 12.70 -22.00
C LEU A 2 -51.38 12.61 -21.19
N SER A 3 -50.91 11.37 -21.10
CA SER A 3 -49.61 10.89 -20.64
C SER A 3 -48.45 11.42 -21.49
N CYS A 4 -47.28 11.60 -20.88
CA CYS A 4 -46.01 11.28 -21.52
C CYS A 4 -45.02 10.77 -20.46
N GLU A 5 -44.94 9.45 -20.36
CA GLU A 5 -43.82 8.73 -19.76
C GLU A 5 -42.53 9.02 -20.54
N HIS A 6 -41.48 9.47 -19.86
CA HIS A 6 -40.12 9.20 -20.31
C HIS A 6 -39.31 8.60 -19.17
N ARG A 7 -39.28 7.26 -19.17
CA ARG A 7 -38.27 6.44 -18.50
C ARG A 7 -36.90 6.76 -19.10
N GLY A 8 -36.13 7.64 -18.45
CA GLY A 8 -34.70 7.78 -18.68
C GLY A 8 -33.94 6.84 -17.76
N LEU A 9 -33.46 5.71 -18.29
CA LEU A 9 -32.50 4.85 -17.61
C LEU A 9 -31.24 5.65 -17.27
N TYR A 10 -31.10 6.11 -16.02
CA TYR A 10 -29.79 6.44 -15.47
C TYR A 10 -29.01 5.14 -15.27
N ARG A 11 -28.35 4.68 -16.33
CA ARG A 11 -27.28 3.67 -16.24
C ARG A 11 -26.22 4.24 -15.30
N GLN A 12 -26.11 3.66 -14.11
CA GLN A 12 -24.94 3.84 -13.24
C GLN A 12 -23.70 3.32 -13.96
N THR A 13 -23.05 4.19 -14.72
CA THR A 13 -21.67 3.97 -15.13
C THR A 13 -20.83 3.92 -13.87
N ALA A 14 -20.29 2.74 -13.56
CA ALA A 14 -19.30 2.57 -12.52
C ALA A 14 -18.20 3.62 -12.73
N ALA A 15 -18.07 4.57 -11.80
CA ALA A 15 -16.96 5.51 -11.81
C ALA A 15 -15.68 4.69 -11.68
N ARG A 16 -14.92 4.58 -12.77
CA ARG A 16 -13.58 4.00 -12.73
C ARG A 16 -12.65 5.07 -12.21
N ILE A 17 -12.13 4.87 -11.01
CA ILE A 17 -11.02 5.68 -10.48
C ILE A 17 -9.79 5.33 -11.32
N PHE A 18 -9.40 6.26 -12.20
CA PHE A 18 -8.18 6.15 -12.97
C PHE A 18 -7.02 6.72 -12.15
N PHE A 19 -6.01 5.89 -11.89
CA PHE A 19 -4.72 6.35 -11.40
C PHE A 19 -3.93 6.97 -12.56
N ALA A 20 -3.13 8.00 -12.28
CA ALA A 20 -2.41 8.80 -13.29
C ALA A 20 -1.60 7.99 -14.32
N ASN A 21 -1.24 6.73 -14.01
CA ASN A 21 -0.50 5.83 -14.91
C ASN A 21 -1.36 4.75 -15.58
N GLY A 22 -2.68 4.93 -15.69
CA GLY A 22 -3.56 4.07 -16.50
C GLY A 22 -3.85 2.66 -15.95
N GLY A 23 -3.37 2.32 -14.74
CA GLY A 23 -3.61 1.03 -14.08
C GLY A 23 -3.77 1.13 -12.57
N PHE A 24 -4.53 0.22 -11.98
CA PHE A 24 -4.66 0.12 -10.51
C PHE A 24 -3.32 -0.24 -9.86
N PRO A 25 -2.94 0.40 -8.74
CA PRO A 25 -1.68 0.11 -8.06
C PRO A 25 -1.66 -1.32 -7.54
N LEU A 26 -0.51 -1.99 -7.70
CA LEU A 26 -0.25 -3.30 -7.08
C LEU A 26 0.02 -3.15 -5.57
N GLN A 27 0.65 -2.04 -5.17
CA GLN A 27 1.06 -1.76 -3.80
C GLN A 27 0.94 -0.26 -3.51
N ILE A 28 0.62 0.08 -2.26
CA ILE A 28 0.60 1.46 -1.74
C ILE A 28 1.66 1.56 -0.64
N LYS A 29 2.62 2.49 -0.77
CA LYS A 29 3.69 2.62 0.23
C LYS A 29 3.22 3.30 1.51
N GLY A 30 2.49 4.40 1.38
CA GLY A 30 1.93 5.13 2.51
C GLY A 30 0.52 4.65 2.86
N TYR A 31 -0.45 5.55 2.73
CA TYR A 31 -1.84 5.33 3.10
C TYR A 31 -2.81 5.48 1.93
N LEU A 32 -4.03 4.98 2.13
CA LEU A 32 -5.20 5.14 1.26
C LEU A 32 -6.31 5.89 2.01
N LEU A 33 -6.70 7.06 1.51
CA LEU A 33 -7.85 7.82 2.02
C LEU A 33 -8.96 7.85 0.97
N ILE A 34 -10.14 7.36 1.35
CA ILE A 34 -11.39 7.48 0.58
C ILE A 34 -12.33 8.36 1.39
N TYR A 35 -12.56 9.58 0.90
CA TYR A 35 -13.31 10.58 1.63
C TYR A 35 -14.42 11.20 0.79
N ASN A 36 -15.60 11.28 1.38
CA ASN A 36 -16.77 11.97 0.83
C ASN A 36 -17.08 11.59 -0.63
N VAL A 37 -17.04 10.29 -0.94
CA VAL A 37 -17.32 9.81 -2.30
C VAL A 37 -18.81 9.58 -2.52
N ASP A 38 -19.31 10.10 -3.64
CA ASP A 38 -20.71 9.99 -4.07
C ASP A 38 -20.89 8.89 -5.15
N ILE A 39 -20.20 7.76 -4.95
CA ILE A 39 -20.24 6.60 -5.85
C ILE A 39 -20.52 5.34 -5.05
N ARG A 40 -21.27 4.42 -5.65
CA ARG A 40 -21.76 3.23 -4.93
C ARG A 40 -20.71 2.13 -4.76
N SER A 41 -19.69 2.10 -5.61
CA SER A 41 -18.65 1.08 -5.51
C SER A 41 -17.30 1.52 -6.06
N ILE A 42 -16.23 1.07 -5.41
CA ILE A 42 -14.84 1.28 -5.80
C ILE A 42 -14.14 -0.08 -5.89
N ASP A 43 -13.42 -0.32 -6.98
CA ASP A 43 -12.67 -1.56 -7.19
C ASP A 43 -11.17 -1.29 -7.20
N PHE A 44 -10.41 -2.05 -6.41
CA PHE A 44 -8.95 -2.17 -6.48
C PHE A 44 -8.58 -3.61 -6.84
N PRO A 45 -8.75 -4.02 -8.12
CA PRO A 45 -8.66 -5.42 -8.53
C PRO A 45 -7.27 -6.03 -8.41
N ASN A 46 -6.23 -5.19 -8.32
CA ASN A 46 -4.84 -5.62 -8.28
C ASN A 46 -4.07 -5.18 -7.04
N LEU A 47 -4.69 -4.43 -6.12
CA LEU A 47 -4.00 -3.99 -4.91
C LEU A 47 -3.72 -5.20 -4.02
N LYS A 48 -2.45 -5.42 -3.70
CA LYS A 48 -1.97 -6.54 -2.86
C LYS A 48 -1.59 -6.10 -1.46
N ILE A 49 -0.91 -4.97 -1.32
CA ILE A 49 -0.38 -4.53 -0.01
C ILE A 49 -0.51 -3.01 0.16
N ILE A 50 -0.88 -2.61 1.38
CA ILE A 50 -0.71 -1.25 1.90
C ILE A 50 0.39 -1.31 2.97
N TRP A 51 1.52 -0.66 2.74
CA TRP A 51 2.68 -0.77 3.62
C TRP A 51 2.60 0.11 4.87
N GLY A 52 2.02 1.31 4.77
CA GLY A 52 1.95 2.25 5.89
C GLY A 52 3.31 2.85 6.28
N ASP A 53 4.20 3.08 5.31
CA ASP A 53 5.47 3.79 5.52
C ASP A 53 5.26 5.30 5.77
N ASP A 54 4.13 5.83 5.31
CA ASP A 54 3.54 7.11 5.68
C ASP A 54 2.10 6.84 6.18
N LEU A 55 1.70 7.45 7.29
CA LEU A 55 0.36 7.26 7.87
C LEU A 55 -0.45 8.56 7.82
N LEU A 56 -1.77 8.45 7.59
CA LEU A 56 -2.69 9.57 7.76
C LEU A 56 -2.83 9.87 9.26
N ASP A 57 -2.67 11.15 9.61
CA ASP A 57 -2.65 11.63 10.99
C ASP A 57 -1.71 10.81 11.88
N GLU A 58 -0.57 10.38 11.33
CA GLU A 58 0.46 9.55 11.98
C GLU A 58 -0.05 8.19 12.52
N THR A 59 -1.28 7.78 12.18
CA THR A 59 -1.91 6.59 12.79
C THR A 59 -2.50 5.62 11.78
N SER A 60 -3.06 6.09 10.66
CA SER A 60 -3.95 5.27 9.83
C SER A 60 -3.38 5.01 8.43
N ALA A 61 -3.37 3.76 7.99
CA ALA A 61 -2.93 3.37 6.64
C ALA A 61 -4.10 3.22 5.66
N LEU A 62 -5.32 2.97 6.16
CA LEU A 62 -6.54 2.98 5.37
C LEU A 62 -7.61 3.76 6.12
N THR A 63 -8.13 4.83 5.51
CA THR A 63 -9.19 5.64 6.10
C THR A 63 -10.35 5.75 5.13
N LEU A 64 -11.54 5.35 5.58
CA LEU A 64 -12.82 5.53 4.91
C LEU A 64 -13.64 6.50 5.73
N SER A 65 -13.82 7.73 5.26
CA SER A 65 -14.51 8.76 6.05
C SER A 65 -15.57 9.51 5.23
N SER A 66 -16.75 9.72 5.83
CA SER A 66 -17.88 10.46 5.25
C SER A 66 -18.39 9.92 3.90
N ASN A 67 -18.28 8.61 3.65
CA ASN A 67 -18.75 8.00 2.41
C ASN A 67 -20.20 7.51 2.56
N LEU A 68 -21.14 8.44 2.43
CA LEU A 68 -22.57 8.18 2.70
C LEU A 68 -23.28 7.39 1.60
N GLU A 69 -22.72 7.28 0.38
CA GLU A 69 -23.33 6.54 -0.73
C GLU A 69 -22.54 5.29 -1.13
N LEU A 70 -21.33 5.11 -0.58
CA LEU A 70 -20.44 4.00 -0.89
C LEU A 70 -20.94 2.71 -0.23
N LYS A 71 -21.26 1.71 -1.05
CA LYS A 71 -21.80 0.42 -0.60
C LYS A 71 -20.78 -0.70 -0.65
N GLU A 72 -19.88 -0.66 -1.64
CA GLU A 72 -18.89 -1.72 -1.84
C GLU A 72 -17.50 -1.16 -2.12
N LEU A 73 -16.52 -1.59 -1.32
CA LEU A 73 -15.11 -1.33 -1.55
C LEU A 73 -14.44 -2.69 -1.80
N ARG A 74 -14.03 -2.93 -3.05
CA ARG A 74 -13.67 -4.28 -3.52
C ARG A 74 -12.17 -4.41 -3.72
N MET A 75 -11.50 -5.15 -2.84
CA MET A 75 -10.05 -5.38 -2.90
C MET A 75 -9.69 -6.87 -2.89
N PRO A 76 -10.16 -7.67 -3.87
CA PRO A 76 -10.07 -9.14 -3.81
C PRO A 76 -8.64 -9.68 -3.63
N LYS A 77 -7.65 -8.97 -4.15
CA LYS A 77 -6.24 -9.39 -4.07
C LYS A 77 -5.48 -8.77 -2.90
N LEU A 78 -6.12 -7.98 -2.04
CA LEU A 78 -5.46 -7.38 -0.89
C LEU A 78 -5.12 -8.49 0.11
N ARG A 79 -3.83 -8.56 0.45
CA ARG A 79 -3.26 -9.56 1.33
C ARG A 79 -2.88 -8.98 2.69
N ALA A 80 -2.31 -7.76 2.71
CA ALA A 80 -1.84 -7.19 3.98
C ALA A 80 -1.97 -5.67 4.04
N ILE A 81 -2.27 -5.17 5.24
CA ILE A 81 -2.08 -3.78 5.65
C ILE A 81 -1.01 -3.80 6.74
N HIS A 82 0.23 -3.58 6.34
CA HIS A 82 1.39 -3.96 7.15
C HIS A 82 1.54 -3.07 8.40
N LYS A 83 1.53 -1.74 8.24
CA LYS A 83 1.57 -0.76 9.35
C LYS A 83 0.32 0.10 9.38
N GLY A 84 0.04 0.69 10.54
CA GLY A 84 -1.04 1.65 10.76
C GLY A 84 -2.43 1.03 10.92
N ASN A 85 -3.37 1.88 11.33
CA ASN A 85 -4.75 1.50 11.61
C ASN A 85 -5.61 1.51 10.34
N VAL A 86 -6.70 0.77 10.39
CA VAL A 86 -7.83 0.89 9.46
C VAL A 86 -8.91 1.68 10.18
N ARG A 87 -9.26 2.85 9.66
CA ARG A 87 -10.27 3.74 10.22
C ARG A 87 -11.48 3.81 9.31
N ILE A 88 -12.66 3.45 9.83
CA ILE A 88 -13.92 3.52 9.10
C ILE A 88 -14.90 4.39 9.89
N GLU A 89 -15.16 5.57 9.35
CA GLU A 89 -15.97 6.59 9.99
C GLU A 89 -17.05 7.10 9.04
N ASN A 90 -18.25 7.34 9.56
CA ASN A 90 -19.33 8.00 8.83
C ASN A 90 -19.57 7.40 7.41
N SER A 91 -19.44 6.08 7.31
CA SER A 91 -19.57 5.32 6.05
C SER A 91 -20.63 4.23 6.26
N THR A 92 -21.89 4.58 5.99
CA THR A 92 -23.07 3.91 6.56
C THR A 92 -23.48 2.62 5.85
N PHE A 93 -23.12 2.44 4.57
CA PHE A 93 -23.58 1.32 3.73
C PHE A 93 -22.53 0.25 3.41
N LEU A 94 -21.34 0.31 4.03
CA LEU A 94 -20.20 -0.58 3.75
C LEU A 94 -20.32 -1.98 4.39
N CYS A 95 -21.42 -2.70 4.12
CA CYS A 95 -21.84 -3.86 4.93
C CYS A 95 -20.94 -5.10 4.82
N TYR A 96 -20.26 -5.30 3.69
CA TYR A 96 -19.28 -6.40 3.55
C TYR A 96 -18.06 -6.19 4.46
N LEU A 97 -17.59 -4.95 4.62
CA LEU A 97 -16.46 -4.63 5.49
C LEU A 97 -16.79 -4.87 6.98
N GLN A 98 -18.06 -4.76 7.37
CA GLN A 98 -18.49 -5.01 8.75
C GLN A 98 -18.42 -6.49 9.14
N SER A 99 -18.79 -7.41 8.23
CA SER A 99 -19.15 -8.79 8.63
C SER A 99 -18.62 -9.89 7.72
N LYS A 100 -18.05 -9.56 6.55
CA LYS A 100 -17.63 -10.54 5.54
C LYS A 100 -16.16 -10.45 5.15
N VAL A 101 -15.47 -9.37 5.49
CA VAL A 101 -14.01 -9.29 5.36
C VAL A 101 -13.38 -9.78 6.66
N ASN A 102 -12.46 -10.73 6.55
CA ASN A 102 -11.63 -11.18 7.66
C ASN A 102 -10.49 -10.17 7.87
N TRP A 103 -10.64 -9.30 8.86
CA TRP A 103 -9.64 -8.28 9.16
C TRP A 103 -8.39 -8.82 9.85
N ASN A 104 -8.49 -9.93 10.59
CA ASN A 104 -7.33 -10.59 11.20
C ASN A 104 -6.35 -11.07 10.13
N GLU A 105 -6.89 -11.58 9.02
CA GLU A 105 -6.10 -11.97 7.85
C GLU A 105 -5.26 -10.80 7.30
N LEU A 106 -5.81 -9.57 7.30
CA LEU A 106 -5.18 -8.39 6.71
C LEU A 106 -4.27 -7.63 7.69
N LEU A 107 -4.52 -7.76 8.99
CA LEU A 107 -3.89 -6.98 10.07
C LEU A 107 -3.01 -7.86 10.97
N GLU A 108 -2.52 -8.98 10.46
CA GLU A 108 -1.60 -9.90 11.16
C GLU A 108 -2.13 -10.34 12.54
N ASP A 109 -3.44 -10.65 12.61
CA ASP A 109 -4.17 -11.05 13.83
C ASP A 109 -4.26 -9.97 14.93
N ASP A 110 -3.93 -8.72 14.61
CA ASP A 110 -4.06 -7.55 15.50
C ASP A 110 -5.26 -6.65 15.14
N ALA A 111 -6.28 -7.22 14.50
CA ALA A 111 -7.43 -6.43 14.04
C ALA A 111 -8.20 -5.78 15.20
N ALA A 112 -8.23 -6.41 16.37
CA ALA A 112 -8.90 -5.87 17.56
C ALA A 112 -8.34 -4.50 17.99
N ASN A 113 -7.04 -4.26 17.79
CA ASN A 113 -6.40 -3.00 18.17
C ASN A 113 -6.30 -2.02 17.00
N ARG A 114 -6.25 -2.52 15.76
CA ARG A 114 -5.97 -1.71 14.57
C ARG A 114 -7.18 -1.37 13.72
N LEU A 115 -8.32 -2.04 13.91
CA LEU A 115 -9.58 -1.70 13.23
C LEU A 115 -10.40 -0.74 14.10
N ILE A 116 -10.45 0.52 13.69
CA ILE A 116 -11.13 1.62 14.39
C ILE A 116 -12.39 1.99 13.63
N THR A 117 -13.55 1.85 14.26
CA THR A 117 -14.85 2.14 13.65
C THR A 117 -15.67 3.12 14.51
N SER A 118 -16.36 4.07 13.89
CA SER A 118 -17.31 4.96 14.61
C SER A 118 -18.71 4.34 14.71
N ASP A 119 -19.54 4.83 15.63
CA ASP A 119 -20.96 4.43 15.77
C ASP A 119 -21.82 4.72 14.53
N SER A 120 -21.35 5.61 13.67
CA SER A 120 -21.98 5.93 12.38
C SER A 120 -21.55 4.98 11.26
N ALA A 121 -20.44 4.25 11.42
CA ALA A 121 -20.01 3.25 10.46
C ALA A 121 -21.04 2.10 10.41
N PHE A 122 -21.37 1.66 9.20
CA PHE A 122 -22.27 0.52 8.98
C PHE A 122 -23.70 0.66 9.56
N ARG A 123 -24.12 1.86 9.97
CA ARG A 123 -25.43 2.09 10.62
C ARG A 123 -26.61 1.56 9.80
N GLN A 124 -26.52 1.57 8.47
CA GLN A 124 -27.59 1.12 7.58
C GLN A 124 -27.38 -0.31 7.06
N CYS A 125 -26.52 -1.09 7.73
CA CYS A 125 -26.23 -2.46 7.33
C CYS A 125 -27.11 -3.47 8.05
N ASN A 126 -27.55 -4.47 7.28
CA ASN A 126 -28.14 -5.69 7.79
C ASN A 126 -27.23 -6.87 7.43
N PRO A 127 -26.38 -7.34 8.36
CA PRO A 127 -25.42 -8.41 8.10
C PRO A 127 -26.05 -9.71 7.58
N SER A 128 -27.30 -10.01 7.96
CA SER A 128 -28.04 -11.20 7.54
C SER A 128 -28.34 -11.24 6.04
N LEU A 129 -28.34 -10.07 5.39
CA LEU A 129 -28.53 -9.96 3.94
C LEU A 129 -27.23 -10.13 3.15
N MET A 130 -26.08 -10.07 3.81
CA MET A 130 -24.78 -10.21 3.15
C MET A 130 -24.42 -11.69 3.00
N LYS A 131 -24.16 -12.12 1.76
CA LYS A 131 -23.75 -13.50 1.45
C LYS A 131 -22.58 -13.48 0.47
N CYS A 132 -21.58 -14.30 0.77
CA CYS A 132 -20.46 -14.57 -0.12
C CYS A 132 -20.79 -15.81 -0.97
N THR A 133 -20.57 -15.72 -2.28
CA THR A 133 -20.76 -16.87 -3.18
C THR A 133 -19.41 -17.55 -3.43
N GLY A 134 -19.27 -18.82 -3.04
CA GLY A 134 -18.08 -19.62 -3.32
C GLY A 134 -16.89 -19.43 -2.37
N CYS A 135 -17.08 -18.71 -1.25
CA CYS A 135 -16.08 -18.49 -0.20
C CYS A 135 -16.74 -18.05 1.10
N GLN A 136 -16.00 -18.13 2.20
CA GLN A 136 -16.45 -17.66 3.52
C GLN A 136 -16.34 -16.13 3.65
N HIS A 137 -15.21 -15.56 3.20
CA HIS A 137 -14.91 -14.15 3.30
C HIS A 137 -14.88 -13.48 1.93
N CYS A 138 -15.46 -12.29 1.80
CA CYS A 138 -15.57 -11.58 0.53
C CYS A 138 -15.73 -10.07 0.69
N TRP A 139 -15.27 -9.35 -0.33
CA TRP A 139 -15.41 -7.90 -0.47
C TRP A 139 -16.74 -7.46 -1.10
N SER A 140 -17.44 -8.41 -1.74
CA SER A 140 -18.79 -8.29 -2.31
C SER A 140 -19.32 -9.70 -2.60
N GLY A 141 -20.62 -9.88 -2.77
CA GLY A 141 -21.25 -11.21 -2.79
C GLY A 141 -20.91 -12.10 -3.98
N LYS A 142 -20.17 -11.60 -4.98
CA LYS A 142 -19.76 -12.38 -6.16
C LYS A 142 -18.46 -13.15 -5.90
N GLN A 143 -18.33 -14.34 -6.47
CA GLN A 143 -17.15 -15.20 -6.32
C GLN A 143 -15.82 -14.53 -6.71
N LYS A 144 -15.81 -13.68 -7.73
CA LYS A 144 -14.60 -12.93 -8.12
C LYS A 144 -14.12 -11.91 -7.07
N TYR A 145 -14.92 -11.66 -6.03
CA TYR A 145 -14.61 -10.76 -4.92
C TYR A 145 -14.38 -11.50 -3.60
N CYS A 146 -14.13 -12.81 -3.66
CA CYS A 146 -13.65 -13.57 -2.51
C CYS A 146 -12.33 -12.98 -1.99
N GLN A 147 -12.19 -12.98 -0.67
CA GLN A 147 -10.94 -12.64 -0.01
C GLN A 147 -10.00 -13.84 -0.10
N GLU A 148 -8.75 -13.59 -0.49
CA GLU A 148 -7.75 -14.65 -0.57
C GLU A 148 -7.05 -14.81 0.79
N GLU A 149 -7.30 -15.93 1.48
CA GLU A 149 -6.71 -16.25 2.78
C GLU A 149 -5.41 -17.05 2.63
N TYR A 150 -4.43 -16.77 3.49
CA TYR A 150 -3.09 -17.34 3.50
C TYR A 150 -2.55 -17.57 4.92
N ARG A 151 -3.02 -16.82 5.95
CA ARG A 151 -2.66 -17.03 7.36
C ARG A 151 -3.64 -17.97 8.06
N SER A 152 -4.93 -17.63 8.04
CA SER A 152 -5.99 -18.36 8.76
C SER A 152 -6.07 -19.85 8.40
N VAL A 153 -5.72 -20.17 7.15
CA VAL A 153 -5.72 -21.53 6.60
C VAL A 153 -4.45 -22.34 6.92
N CYS A 154 -3.40 -21.68 7.41
CA CYS A 154 -2.08 -22.28 7.57
C CYS A 154 -1.89 -22.99 8.92
N GLY A 155 -2.55 -22.50 9.96
CA GLY A 155 -2.33 -22.94 11.35
C GLY A 155 -0.86 -22.79 11.78
N ASP A 156 -0.43 -23.57 12.77
CA ASP A 156 0.94 -23.49 13.33
C ASP A 156 1.98 -24.34 12.57
N LYS A 157 1.65 -24.82 11.38
CA LYS A 157 2.49 -25.78 10.64
C LYS A 157 3.72 -25.15 9.99
N CYS A 158 3.70 -23.84 9.76
CA CYS A 158 4.70 -23.14 8.96
C CYS A 158 5.41 -22.06 9.77
N ALA A 159 6.74 -22.05 9.73
CA ALA A 159 7.54 -21.00 10.38
C ALA A 159 7.20 -19.59 9.86
N SER A 160 6.79 -19.47 8.60
CA SER A 160 6.35 -18.22 7.98
C SER A 160 4.96 -17.77 8.43
N GLN A 161 4.17 -18.66 9.05
CA GLN A 161 2.73 -18.52 9.37
C GLN A 161 1.86 -18.20 8.14
N GLN A 162 2.35 -18.56 6.96
CA GLN A 162 1.75 -18.21 5.68
C GLN A 162 1.76 -19.43 4.77
N CYS A 163 0.61 -19.69 4.14
CA CYS A 163 0.40 -20.83 3.28
C CYS A 163 -0.21 -20.41 1.95
N TYR A 164 -0.10 -21.30 0.97
CA TYR A 164 -0.79 -21.22 -0.30
C TYR A 164 -1.34 -22.60 -0.67
N LEU A 165 -2.40 -22.64 -1.50
CA LEU A 165 -2.93 -23.88 -2.05
C LEU A 165 -2.39 -24.05 -3.47
N PRO A 166 -1.51 -25.03 -3.74
CA PRO A 166 -1.06 -25.33 -5.09
C PRO A 166 -2.22 -25.75 -5.99
N ALA A 167 -2.19 -25.39 -7.28
CA ALA A 167 -3.28 -25.67 -8.22
C ALA A 167 -3.61 -27.17 -8.38
N ASN A 168 -2.64 -28.05 -8.14
CA ASN A 168 -2.77 -29.50 -8.26
C ASN A 168 -2.74 -30.23 -6.91
N SER A 169 -3.06 -29.54 -5.81
CA SER A 169 -3.04 -30.09 -4.45
C SER A 169 -4.33 -29.77 -3.71
N SER A 170 -4.77 -30.66 -2.83
CA SER A 170 -5.81 -30.38 -1.84
C SER A 170 -5.26 -29.84 -0.52
N ASP A 171 -3.94 -29.91 -0.32
CA ASP A 171 -3.26 -29.54 0.92
C ASP A 171 -2.52 -28.21 0.76
N TYR A 172 -2.64 -27.37 1.78
CA TYR A 172 -1.90 -26.11 1.90
C TYR A 172 -0.41 -26.38 2.14
N GLU A 173 0.43 -25.59 1.49
CA GLU A 173 1.88 -25.63 1.64
C GLU A 173 2.43 -24.32 2.20
N CYS A 174 3.54 -24.41 2.93
CA CYS A 174 4.18 -23.26 3.54
C CYS A 174 4.84 -22.33 2.51
N CYS A 175 4.68 -21.03 2.73
CA CYS A 175 5.46 -19.98 2.09
C CYS A 175 6.86 -19.88 2.70
N HIS A 176 7.80 -19.30 1.93
CA HIS A 176 9.12 -18.93 2.43
C HIS A 176 9.02 -17.91 3.58
N GLU A 177 9.93 -17.95 4.55
CA GLU A 177 9.94 -17.05 5.71
C GLU A 177 10.15 -15.57 5.35
N ALA A 178 10.84 -15.32 4.24
CA ALA A 178 11.06 -13.98 3.69
C ALA A 178 9.80 -13.37 3.02
N CYS A 179 8.70 -14.13 2.90
CA CYS A 179 7.47 -13.63 2.30
C CYS A 179 6.62 -12.81 3.28
N THR A 180 5.87 -11.86 2.73
CA THR A 180 4.74 -11.20 3.41
C THR A 180 3.56 -11.08 2.44
N GLY A 181 2.35 -11.18 2.97
CA GLY A 181 1.12 -11.19 2.18
C GLY A 181 0.89 -12.49 1.40
N GLY A 182 1.51 -13.60 1.81
CA GLY A 182 1.37 -14.91 1.15
C GLY A 182 2.33 -15.14 -0.02
N CYS A 183 2.11 -16.24 -0.73
CA CYS A 183 2.97 -16.69 -1.82
C CYS A 183 2.19 -17.49 -2.87
N THR A 184 2.86 -17.80 -3.97
CA THR A 184 2.37 -18.67 -5.06
C THR A 184 3.16 -19.97 -5.15
N GLY A 185 4.10 -20.18 -4.22
CA GLY A 185 5.05 -21.27 -4.21
C GLY A 185 5.99 -21.21 -3.00
N ARG A 186 6.75 -22.28 -2.76
CA ARG A 186 7.65 -22.41 -1.60
C ARG A 186 8.88 -21.49 -1.64
N GLY A 187 9.30 -21.05 -2.82
CA GLY A 187 10.54 -20.30 -3.00
C GLY A 187 10.41 -18.82 -2.63
N ALA A 188 11.51 -18.20 -2.18
CA ALA A 188 11.57 -16.76 -1.89
C ALA A 188 11.31 -15.84 -3.10
N HIS A 189 11.36 -16.38 -4.32
CA HIS A 189 11.02 -15.68 -5.57
C HIS A 189 9.54 -15.75 -5.92
N GLN A 190 8.75 -16.48 -5.13
CA GLN A 190 7.31 -16.73 -5.37
C GLN A 190 6.42 -16.00 -4.36
N CYS A 191 7.00 -15.10 -3.56
CA CYS A 191 6.26 -14.29 -2.60
C CYS A 191 5.35 -13.26 -3.30
N VAL A 192 4.22 -12.94 -2.66
CA VAL A 192 3.37 -11.82 -3.07
C VAL A 192 4.12 -10.49 -2.88
N ALA A 193 4.83 -10.36 -1.76
CA ALA A 193 5.83 -9.34 -1.54
C ALA A 193 6.91 -9.82 -0.56
N CYS A 194 8.01 -9.08 -0.51
CA CYS A 194 9.12 -9.35 0.38
C CYS A 194 8.91 -8.67 1.72
N ARG A 195 9.13 -9.43 2.81
CA ARG A 195 9.06 -8.91 4.18
C ARG A 195 10.06 -7.77 4.38
N GLU A 196 11.26 -7.93 3.86
CA GLU A 196 12.37 -6.97 4.00
C GLU A 196 12.75 -6.37 2.65
N LEU A 197 13.57 -7.08 1.86
CA LEU A 197 14.15 -6.57 0.62
C LEU A 197 13.89 -7.50 -0.56
N SER A 198 13.80 -6.92 -1.75
CA SER A 198 13.73 -7.64 -3.02
C SER A 198 15.00 -7.44 -3.82
N LEU A 199 15.69 -8.54 -4.13
CA LEU A 199 16.82 -8.59 -5.05
C LEU A 199 16.38 -9.31 -6.32
N ASP A 200 16.22 -8.55 -7.41
CA ASP A 200 15.89 -9.11 -8.74
C ASP A 200 14.66 -10.04 -8.72
N GLY A 201 13.64 -9.67 -7.92
CA GLY A 201 12.39 -10.45 -7.74
C GLY A 201 12.44 -11.54 -6.68
N VAL A 202 13.58 -11.75 -6.02
CA VAL A 202 13.76 -12.72 -4.93
C VAL A 202 13.79 -12.00 -3.59
N CYS A 203 13.03 -12.50 -2.61
CA CYS A 203 13.03 -11.92 -1.27
C CYS A 203 14.27 -12.33 -0.48
N VAL A 204 14.97 -11.33 0.05
CA VAL A 204 16.22 -11.47 0.81
C VAL A 204 16.16 -10.61 2.07
N HIS A 205 16.92 -11.00 3.09
CA HIS A 205 17.04 -10.22 4.32
C HIS A 205 17.95 -9.00 4.16
N GLN A 206 19.04 -9.15 3.41
CA GLN A 206 20.02 -8.08 3.21
C GLN A 206 20.45 -8.04 1.75
N CYS A 207 20.66 -6.83 1.22
CA CYS A 207 21.29 -6.67 -0.07
C CYS A 207 22.76 -7.11 -0.01
N PRO A 208 23.32 -7.68 -1.09
CA PRO A 208 24.74 -7.97 -1.18
C PRO A 208 25.57 -6.72 -0.85
N PRO A 209 26.50 -6.79 0.12
CA PRO A 209 27.25 -5.62 0.56
C PRO A 209 28.18 -5.11 -0.53
N MET A 210 28.45 -3.81 -0.57
CA MET A 210 29.35 -3.19 -1.55
C MET A 210 30.82 -3.63 -1.39
N MET A 211 31.19 -4.11 -0.20
CA MET A 211 32.54 -4.60 0.13
C MET A 211 32.43 -5.99 0.76
N VAL A 212 33.36 -6.88 0.44
CA VAL A 212 33.46 -8.24 1.01
C VAL A 212 34.87 -8.50 1.53
N HIS A 213 34.98 -9.27 2.61
CA HIS A 213 36.27 -9.64 3.18
C HIS A 213 36.97 -10.69 2.30
N ASP A 214 38.19 -10.41 1.87
CA ASP A 214 39.09 -11.37 1.21
C ASP A 214 40.01 -12.00 2.26
N PRO A 215 39.78 -13.27 2.66
CA PRO A 215 40.58 -13.91 3.70
C PRO A 215 42.05 -14.09 3.33
N LYS A 216 42.38 -14.15 2.02
CA LYS A 216 43.77 -14.34 1.57
C LYS A 216 44.58 -13.07 1.76
N ARG A 217 43.93 -11.91 1.61
CA ARG A 217 44.57 -10.59 1.73
C ARG A 217 44.31 -9.94 3.10
N GLY A 218 43.38 -10.48 3.89
CA GLY A 218 43.00 -9.93 5.19
C GLY A 218 42.39 -8.54 5.09
N MET A 219 41.71 -8.22 3.99
CA MET A 219 41.21 -6.87 3.71
C MET A 219 39.84 -6.89 3.02
N LEU A 220 39.13 -5.76 3.08
CA LEU A 220 37.88 -5.58 2.36
C LEU A 220 38.17 -5.22 0.89
N ILE A 221 37.53 -5.93 -0.03
CA ILE A 221 37.60 -5.68 -1.47
C ILE A 221 36.21 -5.33 -2.03
N PRO A 222 36.12 -4.54 -3.12
CA PRO A 222 34.85 -4.27 -3.77
C PRO A 222 34.14 -5.55 -4.19
N ASN A 223 32.85 -5.66 -3.87
CA ASN A 223 32.01 -6.77 -4.30
C ASN A 223 31.42 -6.48 -5.67
N PRO A 224 31.75 -7.25 -6.73
CA PRO A 224 31.16 -7.04 -8.05
C PRO A 224 29.65 -7.29 -8.09
N LYS A 225 29.11 -8.01 -7.09
CA LYS A 225 27.66 -8.24 -6.93
C LYS A 225 27.03 -7.30 -5.90
N GLY A 226 27.75 -6.28 -5.43
CA GLY A 226 27.26 -5.31 -4.46
C GLY A 226 25.99 -4.62 -4.95
N ARG A 227 25.06 -4.36 -4.04
CA ARG A 227 23.79 -3.71 -4.31
C ARG A 227 23.53 -2.65 -3.25
N TYR A 228 22.95 -1.54 -3.67
CA TYR A 228 22.45 -0.51 -2.77
C TYR A 228 21.04 -0.84 -2.32
N VAL A 229 20.75 -0.56 -1.05
CA VAL A 229 19.39 -0.56 -0.52
C VAL A 229 18.67 0.70 -1.00
N TYR A 230 17.62 0.52 -1.81
CA TYR A 230 16.70 1.58 -2.18
C TYR A 230 15.28 1.19 -1.78
N ASP A 231 14.76 1.82 -0.72
CA ASP A 231 13.44 1.52 -0.17
C ASP A 231 13.34 0.04 0.26
N ARG A 232 12.63 -0.80 -0.50
CA ARG A 232 12.49 -2.25 -0.27
C ARG A 232 13.20 -3.09 -1.32
N TYR A 233 14.10 -2.50 -2.09
CA TYR A 233 14.74 -3.11 -3.25
C TYR A 233 16.26 -3.01 -3.17
N CYS A 234 16.92 -4.02 -3.72
CA CYS A 234 18.36 -4.02 -3.96
C CYS A 234 18.62 -3.58 -5.39
N VAL A 235 19.26 -2.43 -5.56
CA VAL A 235 19.53 -1.82 -6.87
C VAL A 235 21.02 -1.75 -7.17
N GLU A 236 21.39 -1.81 -8.45
CA GLU A 236 22.80 -1.69 -8.85
C GLU A 236 23.31 -0.25 -8.66
N GLU A 237 22.46 0.73 -8.98
CA GLU A 237 22.76 2.15 -8.86
C GLU A 237 21.60 2.89 -8.18
N CYS A 238 21.94 3.88 -7.35
CA CYS A 238 20.93 4.75 -6.78
C CYS A 238 20.33 5.69 -7.85
N PRO A 239 18.99 5.89 -7.84
CA PRO A 239 18.31 6.88 -8.67
C PRO A 239 19.01 8.24 -8.63
N LYS A 240 19.00 8.97 -9.75
CA LYS A 240 19.83 10.18 -9.94
C LYS A 240 19.51 11.30 -8.95
N GLU A 241 18.28 11.34 -8.48
CA GLU A 241 17.75 12.29 -7.50
C GLU A 241 18.13 11.97 -6.04
N LEU A 242 18.79 10.83 -5.80
CA LEU A 242 19.20 10.39 -4.46
C LEU A 242 20.71 10.42 -4.29
N LEU A 243 21.10 10.56 -3.03
CA LEU A 243 22.47 10.46 -2.56
C LEU A 243 22.79 9.01 -2.18
N VAL A 244 24.07 8.68 -2.20
CA VAL A 244 24.62 7.39 -1.79
C VAL A 244 25.29 7.57 -0.44
N GLU A 245 24.86 6.82 0.56
CA GLU A 245 25.51 6.75 1.87
C GLU A 245 25.79 5.30 2.22
N ARG A 246 27.08 4.93 2.29
CA ARG A 246 27.53 3.55 2.45
C ARG A 246 26.94 2.63 1.36
N ASP A 247 26.00 1.78 1.75
CA ASP A 247 25.29 0.78 0.96
C ASP A 247 23.80 1.12 0.77
N ALA A 248 23.38 2.36 1.03
CA ALA A 248 21.99 2.79 0.91
C ALA A 248 21.82 4.06 0.06
N CYS A 249 20.66 4.17 -0.58
CA CYS A 249 20.22 5.36 -1.30
C CYS A 249 19.38 6.24 -0.37
N VAL A 250 19.85 7.45 -0.09
CA VAL A 250 19.25 8.37 0.88
C VAL A 250 18.85 9.70 0.24
N ARG A 251 17.82 10.34 0.79
CA ARG A 251 17.43 11.71 0.39
C ARG A 251 18.29 12.78 1.05
N HIS A 252 18.71 12.50 2.28
CA HIS A 252 19.54 13.37 3.10
C HIS A 252 20.60 12.49 3.75
N CYS A 253 21.81 13.02 3.88
CA CYS A 253 22.87 12.33 4.59
C CYS A 253 22.51 12.19 6.08
N SER A 254 22.98 11.11 6.70
CA SER A 254 22.85 10.89 8.14
C SER A 254 23.53 11.99 8.95
N VAL A 255 23.12 12.13 10.21
CA VAL A 255 23.72 13.09 11.14
C VAL A 255 25.21 12.81 11.27
N GLY A 256 26.05 13.83 11.05
CA GLY A 256 27.50 13.69 11.04
C GLY A 256 28.11 13.48 9.65
N SER A 257 27.28 13.39 8.60
CA SER A 257 27.69 13.38 7.19
C SER A 257 27.07 14.55 6.43
N HIS A 258 27.71 15.00 5.35
CA HIS A 258 27.17 15.98 4.43
C HIS A 258 27.44 15.61 2.98
N HIS A 259 26.65 16.19 2.06
CA HIS A 259 26.92 16.12 0.63
C HIS A 259 27.60 17.41 0.20
N ASP A 260 28.73 17.31 -0.48
CA ASP A 260 29.43 18.45 -1.04
C ASP A 260 28.91 18.72 -2.46
N MET A 261 28.06 19.73 -2.60
CA MET A 261 27.45 20.12 -3.88
C MET A 261 28.46 20.62 -4.91
N THR A 262 29.70 20.95 -4.50
CA THR A 262 30.76 21.39 -5.43
C THR A 262 31.44 20.21 -6.12
N LYS A 263 31.29 19.00 -5.58
CA LYS A 263 31.80 17.77 -6.17
C LYS A 263 30.74 17.14 -7.08
N ASP A 264 31.18 16.59 -8.20
CA ASP A 264 30.33 15.77 -9.09
C ASP A 264 30.05 14.36 -8.52
N SER A 265 30.07 14.22 -7.19
CA SER A 265 29.87 12.96 -6.48
C SER A 265 28.58 13.05 -5.68
N ARG A 266 27.64 12.15 -5.92
CA ARG A 266 26.39 12.03 -5.15
C ARG A 266 26.58 11.27 -3.83
N ARG A 267 27.77 11.31 -3.23
CA ARG A 267 28.10 10.53 -2.01
C ARG A 267 28.09 11.42 -0.77
N CYS A 268 27.54 10.89 0.31
CA CYS A 268 27.64 11.48 1.64
C CYS A 268 29.04 11.24 2.21
N GLU A 269 29.68 12.31 2.69
CA GLU A 269 31.00 12.30 3.30
C GLU A 269 30.91 12.67 4.79
N PRO A 270 31.70 12.04 5.67
CA PRO A 270 31.74 12.41 7.08
C PRO A 270 32.21 13.85 7.28
N CYS A 271 31.54 14.58 8.17
CA CYS A 271 31.91 15.95 8.51
C CYS A 271 33.25 15.98 9.25
N LYS A 272 34.14 16.91 8.86
CA LYS A 272 35.37 17.21 9.58
C LYS A 272 35.09 18.23 10.68
N GLY A 273 34.41 17.81 11.75
CA GLY A 273 33.96 18.67 12.85
C GLY A 273 32.47 19.00 12.78
N VAL A 274 32.10 20.27 12.96
CA VAL A 274 30.70 20.71 12.85
C VAL A 274 30.25 20.61 11.40
N CYS A 275 29.21 19.83 11.13
CA CYS A 275 28.64 19.75 9.79
C CYS A 275 28.18 21.14 9.35
N PRO A 276 28.45 21.54 8.08
CA PRO A 276 27.87 22.76 7.55
C PRO A 276 26.36 22.64 7.71
N LYS A 277 25.75 23.58 8.43
CA LYS A 277 24.29 23.68 8.50
C LYS A 277 23.84 24.00 7.09
N GLY A 278 23.40 22.98 6.35
CA GLY A 278 22.50 23.21 5.24
C GLY A 278 21.32 23.97 5.84
N GLU A 279 20.96 25.10 5.22
CA GLU A 279 19.65 25.66 5.45
C GLU A 279 18.67 24.53 5.16
N LEU A 280 18.14 23.93 6.22
CA LEU A 280 16.89 23.21 6.11
C LEU A 280 15.98 24.29 5.55
N PHE A 281 15.62 24.20 4.28
CA PHE A 281 14.43 24.89 3.81
C PHE A 281 13.30 24.31 4.66
N SER A 282 13.09 24.93 5.81
CA SER A 282 11.80 25.14 6.39
C SER A 282 10.94 25.52 5.20
N ALA A 283 10.10 24.59 4.76
CA ALA A 283 9.03 24.89 3.84
C ALA A 283 7.99 25.76 4.60
N THR A 284 8.41 26.92 5.09
CA THR A 284 7.55 28.04 5.44
C THR A 284 7.36 28.84 4.16
N SER A 285 6.68 28.22 3.21
CA SER A 285 5.88 28.93 2.24
C SER A 285 4.66 28.06 2.00
N ALA A 286 3.49 28.64 2.31
CA ALA A 286 2.21 28.15 1.84
C ALA A 286 2.22 28.20 0.31
N ALA A 287 2.79 27.16 -0.29
CA ALA A 287 2.65 26.81 -1.68
C ALA A 287 2.43 25.31 -1.65
N VAL A 288 1.17 24.89 -1.73
CA VAL A 288 0.81 23.48 -1.90
C VAL A 288 1.30 23.06 -3.29
N LYS A 289 2.60 22.78 -3.39
CA LYS A 289 3.21 22.08 -4.52
C LYS A 289 2.84 20.61 -4.35
N TYR A 290 1.72 20.22 -4.94
CA TYR A 290 1.36 18.81 -5.11
C TYR A 290 2.38 18.15 -6.04
N GLN A 291 3.45 17.61 -5.46
CA GLN A 291 4.42 16.81 -6.17
C GLN A 291 3.89 15.37 -6.18
N PHE A 292 3.28 14.96 -7.29
CA PHE A 292 2.83 13.60 -7.52
C PHE A 292 4.04 12.66 -7.53
N PHE A 293 4.18 11.82 -6.50
CA PHE A 293 5.23 10.81 -6.42
C PHE A 293 4.64 9.39 -6.46
N HIS A 294 4.89 8.68 -7.56
CA HIS A 294 5.06 7.23 -7.64
C HIS A 294 4.41 6.39 -6.50
N ASN A 295 3.08 6.18 -6.55
CA ASN A 295 2.31 5.28 -5.66
C ASN A 295 2.51 5.44 -4.13
N ARG A 296 3.01 6.60 -3.65
CA ARG A 296 3.27 6.77 -2.21
C ARG A 296 2.02 7.08 -1.41
N ARG A 297 1.13 7.94 -1.90
CA ARG A 297 -0.10 8.33 -1.20
C ARG A 297 -1.25 8.34 -2.21
N ILE A 298 -2.37 7.72 -1.85
CA ILE A 298 -3.55 7.69 -2.70
C ILE A 298 -4.70 8.36 -1.98
N LEU A 299 -5.14 9.46 -2.57
CA LEU A 299 -6.28 10.22 -2.12
C LEU A 299 -7.38 10.12 -3.17
N ILE A 300 -8.54 9.60 -2.78
CA ILE A 300 -9.72 9.55 -3.64
C ILE A 300 -10.77 10.48 -3.03
N LEU A 301 -11.00 11.59 -3.72
CA LEU A 301 -12.06 12.55 -3.45
C LEU A 301 -13.02 12.56 -4.64
N VAL A 302 -14.32 12.67 -4.38
CA VAL A 302 -15.30 12.99 -5.43
C VAL A 302 -15.96 14.31 -5.03
N GLN A 303 -15.91 15.32 -5.92
CA GLN A 303 -16.70 16.54 -5.74
C GLN A 303 -18.16 16.25 -6.10
N SER A 304 -19.08 16.51 -5.18
CA SER A 304 -20.52 16.51 -5.45
C SER A 304 -20.86 17.70 -6.36
N THR A 305 -21.49 17.45 -7.51
CA THR A 305 -22.02 18.50 -8.39
C THR A 305 -23.43 18.95 -7.95
N SER A 306 -23.63 19.19 -6.66
CA SER A 306 -24.85 19.87 -6.16
C SER A 306 -24.63 21.38 -6.23
N ALA A 307 -25.46 22.06 -6.99
CA ALA A 307 -25.28 23.42 -7.51
C ALA A 307 -25.37 24.57 -6.49
N ALA A 308 -24.99 24.39 -5.23
CA ALA A 308 -25.19 25.42 -4.20
C ALA A 308 -23.93 26.01 -3.56
N HIS A 309 -22.74 25.41 -3.67
CA HIS A 309 -21.51 26.04 -3.15
C HIS A 309 -20.30 25.77 -4.06
N ARG A 310 -19.91 26.80 -4.81
CA ARG A 310 -18.66 26.82 -5.58
C ARG A 310 -17.47 26.86 -4.62
N PHE A 311 -16.86 25.72 -4.35
CA PHE A 311 -15.45 25.63 -4.00
C PHE A 311 -14.74 24.84 -5.09
N TYR A 312 -14.00 25.56 -5.94
CA TYR A 312 -13.09 24.97 -6.91
C TYR A 312 -11.94 24.31 -6.14
N LEU A 313 -11.84 22.98 -6.20
CA LEU A 313 -10.62 22.25 -5.91
C LEU A 313 -10.47 21.16 -6.95
N PHE A 314 -9.52 21.39 -7.84
CA PHE A 314 -9.21 20.58 -9.02
C PHE A 314 -8.96 19.12 -8.64
N ALA A 315 -9.67 18.20 -9.30
CA ALA A 315 -9.07 16.93 -9.66
C ALA A 315 -7.91 17.24 -10.61
N PHE A 316 -6.68 17.21 -10.12
CA PHE A 316 -5.52 17.42 -10.97
C PHE A 316 -5.30 16.18 -11.85
N LEU A 317 -5.91 16.20 -13.02
CA LEU A 317 -5.37 15.68 -14.27
C LEU A 317 -4.17 16.53 -14.66
N VAL A 318 -2.96 15.97 -14.71
CA VAL A 318 -1.87 16.50 -15.55
C VAL A 318 -1.05 15.32 -16.06
N LEU A 319 -0.72 15.39 -17.36
CA LEU A 319 0.13 14.51 -18.16
C LEU A 319 1.38 13.99 -17.43
#